data_AF-A0AAU3BSJ2-F1
#
_entry.id   AF-A0AAU3BSJ2-F1
#
_cell.length_a   1.000
_cell.length_b   1.000
_cell.length_c   1.000
_cell.angle_alpha   90.00
_cell.angle_beta   90.00
_cell.angle_gamma   90.00
#
_symmetry.space_group_name_H-M   'P 1'
#
loop_
_entity.id
_entity.type
_entity.pdbx_description
1 polymer ?
#
loop_
_entity_poly.entity_id
_entity_poly.type
_entity_poly.pdbx_seq_one_letter_code
_entity_poly.pdbx_strand_id
1 'polypeptide(L)'
;MTFRACDTCAEGVITDVVLDEPFRDCGLGTRALSHLHSQYPDITWRTTLDTRLTRALLRRMRIPKATAGGKCAHGRLALLPLPVVEG
;
A
#
# COMPACT_ATOMS: atom_id res chain seq x y z
N MET A 1 -0.43 -7.06 3.43
CA MET A 1 -0.85 -5.72 2.92
C MET A 1 -1.88 -5.93 1.83
N THR A 2 -2.92 -5.11 1.80
CA THR A 2 -4.03 -5.23 0.85
C THR A 2 -4.18 -3.95 0.05
N PHE A 3 -4.32 -4.08 -1.26
CA PHE A 3 -4.49 -2.95 -2.16
C PHE A 3 -5.40 -3.30 -3.32
N ARG A 4 -5.87 -2.27 -4.03
CA ARG A 4 -6.52 -2.40 -5.32
C ARG A 4 -5.67 -1.66 -6.33
N ALA A 5 -5.38 -2.28 -7.46
CA ALA A 5 -4.71 -1.63 -8.57
C ALA A 5 -5.57 -1.75 -9.82
N CYS A 6 -5.41 -0.76 -10.69
CA CYS A 6 -6.01 -0.75 -12.01
C CYS A 6 -4.96 -0.33 -13.02
N ASP A 7 -4.50 -1.29 -13.81
CA ASP A 7 -3.53 -1.04 -14.88
C ASP A 7 -4.14 -0.15 -15.98
N THR A 8 -5.45 -0.27 -16.22
CA THR A 8 -6.17 0.56 -17.22
C THR A 8 -6.21 2.05 -16.84
N CYS A 9 -6.36 2.36 -15.55
CA CYS A 9 -6.42 3.73 -15.07
C CYS A 9 -5.06 4.25 -14.59
N ALA A 10 -4.05 3.38 -14.52
CA ALA A 10 -2.77 3.68 -13.88
C ALA A 10 -2.91 4.17 -12.42
N GLU A 11 -3.91 3.65 -11.69
CA GLU A 11 -4.24 4.08 -10.32
C GLU A 11 -4.28 2.90 -9.34
N GLY A 12 -3.83 3.15 -8.11
CA GLY A 12 -3.81 2.17 -7.04
C GLY A 12 -4.24 2.74 -5.69
N VAL A 13 -4.99 1.98 -4.92
CA VAL A 13 -5.46 2.34 -3.58
C VAL A 13 -5.03 1.29 -2.57
N ILE A 14 -4.21 1.69 -1.62
CA ILE A 14 -3.84 0.89 -0.46
C ILE A 14 -4.98 0.96 0.55
N THR A 15 -5.63 -0.18 0.78
CA THR A 15 -6.77 -0.29 1.68
C THR A 15 -6.40 -0.80 3.05
N ASP A 16 -5.29 -1.53 3.17
CA ASP A 16 -4.83 -2.07 4.45
C ASP A 16 -3.32 -2.32 4.51
N VAL A 17 -2.73 -2.02 5.65
CA VAL A 17 -1.32 -2.28 5.98
C VAL A 17 -1.26 -2.82 7.40
N VAL A 18 -1.23 -4.14 7.53
CA VAL A 18 -1.02 -4.84 8.80
C VAL A 18 0.47 -5.00 9.04
N LEU A 19 0.93 -4.49 10.19
CA LEU A 19 2.28 -4.67 10.72
C LEU A 19 2.16 -5.02 12.19
N ASP A 20 2.57 -6.23 12.56
CA ASP A 20 2.65 -6.60 13.96
C ASP A 20 3.64 -5.71 14.69
N GLU A 21 3.39 -5.48 15.99
CA GLU A 21 4.20 -4.65 16.89
C GLU A 21 5.72 -4.76 16.65
N PRO A 22 6.34 -5.96 16.59
CA PRO A 22 7.79 -6.08 16.43
C PRO A 22 8.31 -5.55 15.09
N PHE A 23 7.50 -5.50 14.04
CA PHE A 23 7.93 -5.12 12.69
C PHE A 23 7.66 -3.65 12.33
N ARG A 24 7.09 -2.88 13.27
CA ARG A 24 6.73 -1.47 13.05
C ARG A 24 7.94 -0.58 12.85
N ASP A 25 9.02 -0.83 13.59
CA ASP A 25 10.24 0.00 13.57
C ASP A 25 11.38 -0.60 12.73
N CYS A 26 11.28 -1.87 12.33
CA CYS A 26 12.29 -2.55 11.50
C CYS A 26 12.25 -2.15 10.02
N GLY A 27 11.36 -1.24 9.62
CA GLY A 27 11.23 -0.76 8.25
C GLY A 27 10.54 -1.75 7.30
N LEU A 28 9.89 -2.81 7.81
CA LEU A 28 9.19 -3.79 6.99
C LEU A 28 8.09 -3.15 6.14
N GLY A 29 7.32 -2.22 6.74
CA GLY A 29 6.32 -1.44 6.01
C GLY A 29 6.92 -0.64 4.85
N THR A 30 8.09 -0.03 5.06
CA THR A 30 8.79 0.72 4.00
C THR A 30 9.24 -0.22 2.89
N ARG A 31 9.82 -1.38 3.24
CA ARG A 31 10.24 -2.39 2.26
C ARG A 31 9.08 -2.92 1.43
N ALA A 32 7.94 -3.23 2.07
CA ALA A 32 6.74 -3.69 1.37
C ALA A 32 6.21 -2.65 0.38
N LEU A 33 6.20 -1.36 0.76
CA LEU A 33 5.80 -0.27 -0.13
C LEU A 33 6.82 0.00 -1.24
N SER A 34 8.12 -0.06 -0.97
CA SER A 34 9.14 0.04 -2.01
C SER A 34 9.00 -1.10 -3.02
N HIS A 35 8.74 -2.32 -2.53
CA HIS A 35 8.50 -3.48 -3.38
C HIS A 35 7.25 -3.30 -4.25
N LEU A 36 6.16 -2.79 -3.66
CA LEU A 36 4.95 -2.43 -4.40
C LEU A 36 5.25 -1.41 -5.52
N HIS A 37 6.00 -0.34 -5.22
CA HIS A 37 6.39 0.66 -6.23
C HIS A 37 7.27 0.06 -7.34
N SER A 38 8.19 -0.85 -7.01
CA SER A 38 9.01 -1.52 -8.03
C SER A 38 8.22 -2.47 -8.92
N GLN A 39 7.20 -3.14 -8.38
CA GLN A 39 6.34 -4.03 -9.18
C GLN A 39 5.36 -3.25 -10.06
N TYR A 40 4.94 -2.07 -9.61
CA TYR A 40 3.91 -1.26 -10.27
C TYR A 40 4.42 0.18 -10.49
N PRO A 41 5.43 0.38 -11.33
CA PRO A 41 6.09 1.69 -11.49
C PRO A 41 5.17 2.75 -12.10
N ASP A 42 4.23 2.32 -12.95
CA ASP A 42 3.30 3.22 -13.65
C ASP A 42 2.04 3.55 -12.84
N ILE A 43 1.88 2.95 -11.65
CA ILE A 43 0.68 3.12 -10.83
C ILE A 43 0.84 4.31 -9.88
N THR A 44 -0.12 5.23 -9.95
CA THR A 44 -0.25 6.32 -8.96
C THR A 44 -0.96 5.80 -7.71
N TRP A 45 -0.20 5.64 -6.62
CA TRP A 45 -0.70 5.11 -5.35
C TRP A 45 -1.37 6.17 -4.49
N ARG A 46 -2.52 5.81 -3.90
CA ARG A 46 -3.24 6.55 -2.85
C ARG A 46 -3.62 5.61 -1.70
N THR A 47 -4.12 6.13 -0.59
CA THR A 47 -4.52 5.31 0.56
C THR A 47 -5.83 5.74 1.21
N THR A 48 -6.63 4.80 1.67
CA THR A 48 -7.82 5.08 2.51
C THR A 48 -7.49 5.11 4.00
N LEU A 49 -6.27 4.73 4.39
CA LEU A 49 -5.84 4.61 5.77
C LEU A 49 -5.61 5.99 6.40
N ASP A 50 -5.97 6.12 7.68
CA ASP A 50 -5.78 7.39 8.41
C ASP A 50 -5.07 7.25 9.77
N THR A 51 -4.77 6.02 10.20
CA THR A 51 -4.13 5.76 11.51
C THR A 51 -2.77 6.43 11.63
N ARG A 52 -2.36 6.83 12.84
CA ARG A 52 -1.09 7.54 13.07
C ARG A 52 0.12 6.78 12.53
N LEU A 53 0.15 5.47 12.76
CA LEU A 53 1.25 4.60 12.32
C LEU A 53 1.33 4.51 10.79
N THR A 54 0.22 4.20 10.14
CA THR A 54 0.18 4.08 8.68
C THR A 54 0.44 5.43 8.02
N ARG A 55 -0.06 6.53 8.59
CA ARG A 55 0.19 7.90 8.10
C ARG A 55 1.67 8.25 8.09
N ALA A 56 2.42 7.90 9.13
CA ALA A 56 3.87 8.16 9.17
C ALA A 56 4.61 7.38 8.07
N LEU A 57 4.25 6.10 7.88
CA LEU A 57 4.79 5.24 6.84
C LEU A 57 4.46 5.77 5.43
N LEU A 58 3.19 6.06 5.16
CA LEU A 58 2.70 6.51 3.86
C LEU A 58 3.27 7.89 3.47
N ARG A 59 3.46 8.79 4.45
CA ARG A 59 4.14 10.08 4.23
C ARG A 59 5.58 9.91 3.79
N ARG A 60 6.34 8.97 4.39
CA ARG A 60 7.72 8.67 3.95
C ARG A 60 7.77 8.22 2.50
N MET A 61 6.73 7.50 2.05
CA MET A 61 6.61 7.01 0.67
C MET A 61 5.85 7.97 -0.26
N ARG A 62 5.50 9.17 0.19
CA ARG A 62 4.72 10.18 -0.58
C ARG A 62 3.38 9.66 -1.14
N ILE A 63 2.71 8.78 -0.40
CA ILE A 63 1.40 8.23 -0.79
C ILE A 63 0.29 9.10 -0.17
N PRO A 64 -0.46 9.89 -0.96
CA PRO A 64 -1.52 10.75 -0.45
C PRO A 64 -2.78 9.97 -0.08
N LYS A 65 -3.64 10.58 0.74
CA LYS A 65 -4.98 10.04 1.04
C LYS A 65 -5.85 10.07 -0.21
N ALA A 66 -6.57 8.98 -0.46
CA ALA A 66 -7.56 8.90 -1.52
C ALA A 66 -8.72 9.85 -1.20
N THR A 67 -9.08 10.71 -2.15
CA THR A 67 -10.36 11.42 -2.12
C THR A 67 -11.47 10.43 -2.47
N ALA A 68 -12.67 10.63 -1.93
CA ALA A 68 -13.78 9.66 -1.99
C ALA A 68 -14.20 9.24 -3.43
N GLY A 69 -13.70 9.91 -4.47
CA GLY A 69 -13.97 9.59 -5.88
C GLY A 69 -13.05 8.54 -6.53
N GLY A 70 -12.04 8.01 -5.84
CA GLY A 70 -10.99 7.16 -6.43
C GLY A 70 -11.31 5.66 -6.56
N LYS A 71 -12.56 5.26 -6.77
CA LYS A 71 -12.92 3.86 -7.06
C LYS A 71 -13.28 3.74 -8.53
N CYS A 72 -12.28 3.52 -9.39
CA CYS A 72 -12.53 3.15 -10.77
C CYS A 72 -13.23 1.78 -10.82
N ALA A 73 -14.16 1.58 -11.76
CA ALA A 73 -14.89 0.32 -11.93
C ALA A 73 -13.98 -0.88 -12.26
N HIS A 74 -12.74 -0.60 -12.66
CA HIS A 74 -11.74 -1.57 -13.09
C HIS A 74 -10.84 -2.08 -11.94
N GLY A 75 -10.90 -1.49 -10.74
CA GLY A 75 -9.97 -1.79 -9.65
C GLY A 75 -10.08 -3.22 -9.12
N ARG A 76 -9.06 -4.05 -9.39
CA ARG A 76 -8.99 -5.45 -8.91
C ARG A 76 -8.28 -5.49 -7.55
N LEU A 77 -8.82 -6.25 -6.60
CA LEU A 77 -8.19 -6.44 -5.28
C LEU A 77 -6.99 -7.38 -5.42
N ALA A 78 -5.84 -6.94 -4.95
CA ALA A 78 -4.61 -7.73 -4.90
C ALA A 78 -4.06 -7.74 -3.46
N LEU A 79 -3.62 -8.92 -3.04
CA LEU A 79 -2.96 -9.14 -1.76
C LEU A 79 -1.47 -9.32 -2.05
N LEU A 80 -0.62 -8.49 -1.44
CA LEU A 80 0.81 -8.74 -1.44
C LEU A 80 1.08 -9.84 -0.40
N PRO A 81 1.59 -11.03 -0.80
CA PRO A 81 2.05 -12.00 0.18
C PRO A 81 3.23 -11.37 0.92
N LEU A 82 3.07 -11.18 2.23
CA LEU A 82 4.23 -10.96 3.10
C LEU A 82 5.03 -12.27 3.09
N PRO A 83 6.37 -12.25 3.00
CA PRO A 83 7.13 -13.48 3.16
C PRO A 83 6.88 -14.00 4.57
N VAL A 84 6.21 -15.15 4.67
CA VAL A 84 6.27 -16.00 5.86
C VAL A 84 7.73 -16.39 6.01
N VAL A 85 8.38 -15.91 7.05
CA VAL A 85 9.66 -16.46 7.48
C VAL A 85 9.34 -17.79 8.18
N GLU A 86 9.45 -18.90 7.46
CA GLU A 86 9.55 -20.22 8.12
C GLU A 86 10.93 -20.30 8.77
N GLY A 87 10.94 -20.52 10.08
CA GLY A 87 12.14 -20.73 10.88
C GLY A 87 12.56 -22.20 10.92
#